data_AF-A0A6F8XP59-F1
#
_entry.id   AF-A0A6F8XP59-F1
#
_cell.length_a   1.000
_cell.length_b   1.000
_cell.length_c   1.000
_cell.angle_alpha   90.00
_cell.angle_beta   90.00
_cell.angle_gamma   90.00
#
_symmetry.space_group_name_H-M   'P 1'
#
loop_
_entity.id
_entity.type
_entity.pdbx_description
1 polymer ?
#
loop_
_entity_poly.entity_id
_entity_poly.type
_entity_poly.pdbx_seq_one_letter_code
_entity_poly.pdbx_strand_id
1 'polypeptide(L)'
;MRRITPYQQEGEVACGGQPLTRNNAAYCSAGDFIAYDVNWAVGAFRQIGDAFIFYLLGHEYAHAVQVRLGIQYRFTIQQELQADCMGGAYIGDSVKAGSLTLDRGDIDELRQGLLAVADDPGQPWFAPDAHGTAEQRTDAFFEGYEGSLAPCDIT
;
A
#
# COMPACT_ATOMS: atom_id res chain seq x y z
N MET A 1 2.61 -5.26 -13.74
CA MET A 1 1.40 -5.81 -13.15
C MET A 1 0.54 -6.31 -14.29
N ARG A 2 0.16 -7.59 -14.29
CA ARG A 2 -0.66 -8.19 -15.35
C ARG A 2 -2.15 -8.25 -15.00
N ARG A 3 -2.49 -8.28 -13.71
CA ARG A 3 -3.88 -8.37 -13.22
C ARG A 3 -4.00 -7.94 -11.76
N ILE A 4 -5.21 -7.60 -11.35
CA ILE A 4 -5.65 -7.45 -9.97
C ILE A 4 -6.65 -8.58 -9.71
N THR A 5 -6.45 -9.35 -8.64
CA THR A 5 -7.19 -10.61 -8.37
C THR A 5 -7.86 -10.52 -6.99
N PRO A 6 -9.18 -10.30 -6.91
CA PRO A 6 -9.88 -10.38 -5.64
C PRO A 6 -9.91 -11.83 -5.15
N TYR A 7 -9.86 -12.03 -3.83
CA TYR A 7 -10.16 -13.32 -3.19
C TYR A 7 -11.02 -13.09 -1.95
N GLN A 8 -11.73 -14.12 -1.51
CA GLN A 8 -12.64 -14.08 -0.36
C GLN A 8 -12.21 -15.01 0.76
N GLN A 9 -11.51 -16.10 0.42
CA GLN A 9 -11.10 -17.13 1.36
C GLN A 9 -9.58 -17.24 1.42
N GLU A 10 -9.07 -17.54 2.61
CA GLU A 10 -7.66 -17.86 2.80
C GLU A 10 -7.26 -19.03 1.89
N GLY A 11 -6.14 -18.87 1.18
CA GLY A 11 -5.63 -19.88 0.26
C GLY A 11 -6.38 -20.03 -1.06
N GLU A 12 -7.41 -19.22 -1.34
CA GLU A 12 -8.06 -19.17 -2.66
C GLU A 12 -7.09 -18.69 -3.74
N VAL A 13 -6.20 -17.75 -3.38
CA VAL A 13 -5.09 -17.29 -4.21
C VAL A 13 -3.78 -17.57 -3.50
N ALA A 14 -2.78 -18.01 -4.26
CA ALA A 14 -1.43 -18.26 -3.77
C ALA A 14 -0.39 -17.43 -4.53
N CYS A 15 0.63 -16.95 -3.82
CA CYS A 15 1.81 -16.33 -4.42
C CYS A 15 3.01 -17.27 -4.34
N GLY A 16 3.56 -17.69 -5.48
CA GLY A 16 4.73 -18.59 -5.49
C GLY A 16 4.49 -19.93 -4.77
N GLY A 17 3.24 -20.39 -4.71
CA GLY A 17 2.83 -21.59 -3.96
C GLY A 17 2.50 -21.37 -2.49
N GLN A 18 2.68 -20.15 -1.95
CA GLN A 18 2.25 -19.79 -0.60
C GLN A 18 0.83 -19.22 -0.62
N PRO A 19 -0.12 -19.77 0.16
CA PRO A 19 -1.48 -19.25 0.23
C PRO A 19 -1.50 -17.83 0.83
N LEU A 20 -2.30 -16.95 0.26
CA LEU A 20 -2.54 -15.62 0.84
C LEU A 20 -3.55 -15.70 1.99
N THR A 21 -3.31 -14.88 3.02
CA THR A 21 -4.11 -14.78 4.24
C THR A 21 -5.30 -13.82 4.06
N ARG A 22 -6.31 -13.92 4.93
CA ARG A 22 -7.38 -12.91 5.00
C ARG A 22 -6.86 -11.56 5.52
N ASN A 23 -7.68 -10.53 5.35
CA ASN A 23 -7.41 -9.15 5.77
C ASN A 23 -6.09 -8.61 5.21
N ASN A 24 -5.83 -8.90 3.94
CA ASN A 24 -4.55 -8.60 3.32
C ASN A 24 -4.73 -8.12 1.88
N ALA A 25 -3.77 -7.34 1.41
CA ALA A 25 -3.50 -7.10 0.00
C ALA A 25 -2.01 -7.35 -0.24
N ALA A 26 -1.66 -7.86 -1.42
CA ALA A 26 -0.27 -8.18 -1.72
C ALA A 26 -0.01 -8.14 -3.22
N TYR A 27 1.11 -7.54 -3.60
CA TYR A 27 1.73 -7.76 -4.89
C TYR A 27 2.56 -9.05 -4.88
N CYS A 28 2.13 -10.00 -5.70
CA CYS A 28 2.85 -11.24 -5.94
C CYS A 28 3.87 -11.10 -7.06
N SER A 29 5.16 -11.06 -6.72
CA SER A 29 6.26 -11.01 -7.69
C SER A 29 6.37 -12.26 -8.56
N ALA A 30 6.08 -13.45 -8.01
CA ALA A 30 6.15 -14.72 -8.74
C ALA A 30 5.12 -14.84 -9.88
N GLY A 31 3.99 -14.14 -9.76
CA GLY A 31 2.91 -14.15 -10.75
C GLY A 31 2.64 -12.81 -11.43
N ASP A 32 3.34 -11.74 -11.04
CA ASP A 32 3.13 -10.35 -11.46
C ASP A 32 1.66 -9.91 -11.37
N PHE A 33 1.05 -10.06 -10.19
CA PHE A 33 -0.33 -9.65 -9.93
C PHE A 33 -0.50 -9.06 -8.54
N ILE A 34 -1.46 -8.16 -8.39
CA ILE A 34 -1.98 -7.75 -7.08
C ILE A 34 -3.12 -8.69 -6.71
N ALA A 35 -3.19 -9.13 -5.46
CA ALA A 35 -4.34 -9.81 -4.91
C ALA A 35 -4.80 -9.13 -3.62
N TYR A 36 -6.10 -9.10 -3.37
CA TYR A 36 -6.65 -8.48 -2.17
C TYR A 36 -7.88 -9.22 -1.66
N ASP A 37 -8.03 -9.28 -0.33
CA ASP A 37 -9.22 -9.80 0.32
C ASP A 37 -10.38 -8.81 0.12
N VAL A 38 -11.34 -9.20 -0.72
CA VAL A 38 -12.48 -8.33 -1.08
C VAL A 38 -13.42 -8.08 0.09
N ASN A 39 -13.54 -9.03 1.04
CA ASN A 39 -14.41 -8.85 2.19
C ASN A 39 -13.83 -7.79 3.14
N TRP A 40 -12.52 -7.85 3.35
CA TRP A 40 -11.81 -6.85 4.14
C TRP A 40 -11.80 -5.49 3.45
N ALA A 41 -11.48 -5.42 2.15
CA ALA A 41 -11.47 -4.18 1.40
C ALA A 41 -12.85 -3.50 1.39
N VAL A 42 -13.95 -4.25 1.18
CA VAL A 42 -15.32 -3.70 1.28
C VAL A 42 -15.65 -3.28 2.71
N GLY A 43 -15.15 -4.00 3.71
CA GLY A 43 -15.27 -3.60 5.12
C GLY A 43 -14.60 -2.26 5.39
N ALA A 44 -13.35 -2.09 4.97
CA ALA A 44 -12.59 -0.86 5.10
C ALA A 44 -13.23 0.30 4.33
N PHE A 45 -13.70 0.05 3.10
CA PHE A 45 -14.47 1.03 2.32
C PHE A 45 -15.69 1.55 3.10
N ARG A 46 -16.41 0.69 3.81
CA ARG A 46 -17.60 1.08 4.58
C ARG A 46 -17.28 1.80 5.89
N GLN A 47 -16.11 1.55 6.47
CA GLN A 47 -15.73 2.06 7.79
C GLN A 47 -14.87 3.32 7.71
N ILE A 48 -13.95 3.36 6.74
CA ILE A 48 -12.96 4.41 6.55
C ILE A 48 -13.40 5.30 5.39
N GLY A 49 -13.71 4.68 4.24
CA GLY A 49 -14.12 5.38 3.03
C GLY A 49 -13.37 4.90 1.79
N ASP A 50 -13.62 5.54 0.66
CA ASP A 50 -13.19 5.05 -0.65
C ASP A 50 -11.73 5.40 -0.97
N ALA A 51 -11.21 6.52 -0.44
CA ALA A 51 -9.83 6.94 -0.63
C ALA A 51 -8.83 5.88 -0.13
N PHE A 52 -9.20 5.13 0.91
CA PHE A 52 -8.38 4.01 1.41
C PHE A 52 -8.12 2.95 0.33
N ILE A 53 -9.09 2.65 -0.53
CA ILE A 53 -8.94 1.63 -1.57
C ILE A 53 -7.95 2.09 -2.66
N PHE A 54 -7.95 3.39 -2.98
CA PHE A 54 -6.97 3.97 -3.89
C PHE A 54 -5.56 3.87 -3.32
N TYR A 55 -5.38 4.19 -2.04
CA TYR A 55 -4.12 4.01 -1.35
C TYR A 55 -3.67 2.55 -1.32
N LEU A 56 -4.54 1.63 -0.91
CA LEU A 56 -4.23 0.20 -0.82
C LEU A 56 -3.71 -0.35 -2.15
N LEU A 57 -4.40 -0.07 -3.26
CA LEU A 57 -3.96 -0.53 -4.58
C LEU A 57 -2.70 0.21 -5.07
N GLY A 58 -2.56 1.49 -4.75
CA GLY A 58 -1.37 2.28 -5.08
C GLY A 58 -0.11 1.74 -4.37
N HIS A 59 -0.24 1.39 -3.10
CA HIS A 59 0.81 0.76 -2.29
C HIS A 59 1.24 -0.58 -2.90
N GLU A 60 0.30 -1.47 -3.21
CA GLU A 60 0.64 -2.75 -3.85
C GLU A 60 1.25 -2.57 -5.24
N TYR A 61 0.81 -1.56 -5.98
CA TYR A 61 1.43 -1.23 -7.26
C TYR A 61 2.87 -0.74 -7.09
N ALA A 62 3.18 -0.03 -5.99
CA ALA A 62 4.51 0.41 -5.68
C ALA A 62 5.48 -0.76 -5.42
N HIS A 63 5.05 -1.85 -4.78
CA HIS A 63 5.85 -3.08 -4.71
C HIS A 63 6.16 -3.66 -6.10
N ALA A 64 5.20 -3.54 -7.04
CA ALA A 64 5.42 -3.93 -8.42
C ALA A 64 6.49 -3.08 -9.12
N VAL A 65 6.57 -1.78 -8.79
CA VAL A 65 7.61 -0.86 -9.26
C VAL A 65 8.96 -1.23 -8.65
N GLN A 66 9.02 -1.47 -7.34
CA GLN A 66 10.25 -1.87 -6.65
C GLN A 66 10.89 -3.11 -7.29
N VAL A 67 10.10 -4.14 -7.57
CA VAL A 67 10.59 -5.35 -8.25
C VAL A 67 11.14 -5.04 -9.65
N ARG A 68 10.52 -4.12 -10.40
CA ARG A 68 10.96 -3.74 -11.75
C ARG A 68 12.25 -2.93 -11.73
N LEU A 69 12.44 -2.12 -10.70
CA LEU A 69 13.64 -1.32 -10.49
C LEU A 69 14.75 -2.09 -9.77
N GLY A 70 14.51 -3.33 -9.35
CA GLY A 70 15.46 -4.13 -8.59
C GLY A 70 15.73 -3.58 -7.18
N ILE A 71 14.79 -2.81 -6.64
CA ILE A 71 14.88 -2.23 -5.30
C ILE A 71 14.62 -3.32 -4.27
N GLN A 72 15.61 -3.56 -3.41
CA GLN A 72 15.54 -4.51 -2.32
C GLN A 72 16.16 -3.90 -1.08
N TYR A 73 15.35 -3.72 -0.05
CA TYR A 73 15.84 -3.33 1.27
C TYR A 73 16.18 -4.54 2.14
N ARG A 74 17.03 -4.28 3.15
CA ARG A 74 17.40 -5.31 4.12
C ARG A 74 16.26 -5.65 5.09
N PHE A 75 15.42 -4.67 5.45
CA PHE A 75 14.29 -4.87 6.34
C PHE A 75 13.00 -4.49 5.61
N THR A 76 11.92 -5.21 5.93
CA THR A 76 10.62 -5.02 5.28
C THR A 76 10.09 -3.62 5.49
N ILE A 77 10.25 -3.05 6.69
CA ILE A 77 9.81 -1.69 6.99
C ILE A 77 10.29 -0.65 5.97
N GLN A 78 11.52 -0.73 5.44
CA GLN A 78 11.96 0.24 4.43
C GLN A 78 11.29 -0.01 3.08
N GLN A 79 11.03 -1.27 2.74
CA GLN A 79 10.30 -1.65 1.54
C GLN A 79 8.86 -1.12 1.58
N GLU A 80 8.20 -1.26 2.74
CA GLU A 80 6.83 -0.81 3.01
C GLU A 80 6.71 0.71 3.01
N LEU A 81 7.61 1.42 3.71
CA LEU A 81 7.59 2.89 3.76
C LEU A 81 7.86 3.53 2.39
N GLN A 82 8.76 2.96 1.58
CA GLN A 82 8.94 3.46 0.21
C GLN A 82 7.70 3.17 -0.66
N ALA A 83 7.01 2.05 -0.44
CA ALA A 83 5.75 1.75 -1.12
C ALA A 83 4.64 2.74 -0.73
N ASP A 84 4.55 3.11 0.55
CA ASP A 84 3.67 4.19 1.02
C ASP A 84 3.99 5.52 0.34
N CYS A 85 5.27 5.90 0.27
CA CYS A 85 5.71 7.12 -0.40
C CYS A 85 5.32 7.13 -1.88
N MET A 86 5.60 6.06 -2.62
CA MET A 86 5.22 5.98 -4.04
C MET A 86 3.69 5.95 -4.23
N GLY A 87 2.94 5.32 -3.32
CA GLY A 87 1.48 5.37 -3.31
C GLY A 87 0.96 6.80 -3.11
N GLY A 88 1.57 7.54 -2.19
CA GLY A 88 1.34 8.97 -1.99
C GLY A 88 1.63 9.79 -3.24
N ALA A 89 2.81 9.61 -3.83
CA ALA A 89 3.23 10.29 -5.06
C ALA A 89 2.23 10.06 -6.20
N TYR A 90 1.77 8.82 -6.39
CA TYR A 90 0.77 8.50 -7.40
C TYR A 90 -0.54 9.28 -7.19
N ILE A 91 -1.08 9.29 -5.98
CA ILE A 91 -2.33 9.99 -5.67
C ILE A 91 -2.12 11.50 -5.79
N GLY A 92 -1.06 12.05 -5.19
CA GLY A 92 -0.75 13.47 -5.19
C GLY A 92 -0.53 14.01 -6.60
N ASP A 93 0.21 13.29 -7.44
CA ASP A 93 0.43 13.70 -8.82
C ASP A 93 -0.82 13.54 -9.69
N SER A 94 -1.66 12.53 -9.42
CA SER A 94 -2.97 12.39 -10.07
C SER A 94 -3.90 13.56 -9.74
N VAL A 95 -3.86 14.06 -8.50
CA VAL A 95 -4.60 15.25 -8.09
C VAL A 95 -4.04 16.52 -8.74
N LYS A 96 -2.71 16.71 -8.73
CA LYS A 96 -2.05 17.85 -9.41
C LYS A 96 -2.35 17.87 -10.92
N ALA A 97 -2.43 16.70 -11.54
CA ALA A 97 -2.75 16.54 -12.96
C ALA A 97 -4.24 16.67 -13.28
N GLY A 98 -5.13 16.67 -12.28
CA GLY A 98 -6.58 16.73 -12.43
C GLY A 98 -7.22 15.43 -12.93
N SER A 99 -6.51 14.31 -12.93
CA SER A 99 -7.06 12.98 -13.25
C SER A 99 -7.77 12.32 -12.06
N LEU A 100 -7.47 12.79 -10.85
CA LEU A 100 -8.17 12.45 -9.62
C LEU A 100 -8.62 13.73 -8.93
N THR A 101 -9.82 13.74 -8.36
CA THR A 101 -10.31 14.81 -7.49
C THR A 101 -10.57 14.20 -6.14
N LEU A 102 -10.04 14.81 -5.08
CA LEU A 102 -10.35 14.39 -3.71
C LEU A 102 -11.66 15.03 -3.27
N ASP A 103 -12.53 14.23 -2.70
CA ASP A 103 -13.74 14.67 -2.03
C ASP A 103 -13.41 15.19 -0.61
N ARG A 104 -14.42 15.83 -0.01
CA ARG A 104 -14.30 16.28 1.38
C ARG A 104 -14.30 15.06 2.29
N GLY A 105 -13.13 14.75 2.84
CA GLY A 105 -12.96 13.66 3.81
C GLY A 105 -11.77 12.78 3.45
N ASP A 106 -11.48 12.63 2.15
CA ASP A 106 -10.51 11.67 1.62
C ASP A 106 -9.12 11.77 2.26
N ILE A 107 -8.65 12.98 2.56
CA ILE A 107 -7.36 13.17 3.24
C ILE A 107 -7.38 12.57 4.65
N ASP A 108 -8.49 12.68 5.38
CA ASP A 108 -8.66 12.07 6.69
C ASP A 108 -8.90 10.56 6.57
N GLU A 109 -9.58 10.10 5.53
CA GLU A 109 -9.73 8.67 5.21
C GLU A 109 -8.38 8.02 4.92
N LEU A 110 -7.49 8.69 4.17
CA LEU A 110 -6.13 8.22 3.90
C LEU A 110 -5.34 8.06 5.21
N ARG A 111 -5.41 9.05 6.12
CA ARG A 111 -4.76 8.96 7.45
C ARG A 111 -5.32 7.82 8.30
N GLN A 112 -6.64 7.66 8.33
CA GLN A 112 -7.29 6.57 9.06
C GLN A 112 -6.93 5.20 8.45
N GLY A 113 -6.84 5.14 7.12
CA GLY A 113 -6.37 3.99 6.36
C GLY A 113 -4.96 3.56 6.76
N LEU A 114 -4.00 4.49 6.68
CA LEU A 114 -2.61 4.28 7.08
C LEU A 114 -2.46 3.85 8.55
N LEU A 115 -3.29 4.41 9.43
CA LEU A 115 -3.38 3.96 10.83
C LEU A 115 -3.89 2.52 10.94
N ALA A 116 -4.91 2.14 10.16
CA ALA A 116 -5.52 0.82 10.20
C ALA A 116 -4.61 -0.30 9.69
N VAL A 117 -3.60 0.03 8.88
CA VAL A 117 -2.61 -0.91 8.35
C VAL A 117 -1.24 -0.79 9.03
N ALA A 118 -1.10 0.05 10.07
CA ALA A 118 0.16 0.20 10.80
C ALA A 118 0.46 -1.02 11.69
N ASP A 119 1.73 -1.18 12.03
CA ASP A 119 2.14 -2.20 13.01
C ASP A 119 1.57 -1.90 14.40
N ASP A 120 1.29 -2.98 15.15
CA ASP A 120 0.90 -2.88 16.56
C ASP A 120 1.99 -2.19 17.41
N PRO A 121 1.62 -1.44 18.46
CA PRO A 121 2.59 -0.82 19.35
C PRO A 121 3.59 -1.84 19.92
N GLY A 122 4.88 -1.59 19.68
CA GLY A 122 5.98 -2.42 20.17
C GLY A 122 6.48 -3.48 19.18
N GLN A 123 5.90 -3.58 17.98
CA GLN A 123 6.47 -4.36 16.88
C GLN A 123 7.91 -3.93 16.62
N PRO A 124 8.90 -4.85 16.67
CA PRO A 124 10.27 -4.50 16.37
C PRO A 124 10.43 -4.10 14.91
N TRP A 125 11.07 -2.97 14.62
CA TRP A 125 11.30 -2.49 13.26
C TRP A 125 12.07 -3.48 12.35
N PHE A 126 12.80 -4.44 12.95
CA PHE A 126 13.56 -5.47 12.25
C PHE A 126 12.81 -6.80 12.11
N ALA A 127 11.55 -6.88 12.56
CA ALA A 127 10.74 -8.06 12.39
C ALA A 127 10.51 -8.32 10.89
N PRO A 128 10.45 -9.59 10.44
CA PRO A 128 10.30 -9.94 9.02
C PRO A 128 9.00 -9.46 8.37
N ASP A 129 8.03 -9.00 9.14
CA ASP A 129 6.70 -8.54 8.76
C ASP A 129 6.41 -7.13 9.28
N ALA A 130 7.44 -6.35 9.64
CA ALA A 130 7.27 -4.96 10.05
C ALA A 130 6.89 -4.08 8.85
N HIS A 131 5.83 -3.30 8.98
CA HIS A 131 5.37 -2.28 8.03
C HIS A 131 5.77 -0.86 8.44
N GLY A 132 5.94 -0.63 9.75
CA GLY A 132 6.20 0.68 10.33
C GLY A 132 5.04 1.18 11.19
N THR A 133 5.34 2.17 12.03
CA THR A 133 4.34 2.82 12.87
C THR A 133 3.38 3.67 12.03
N ALA A 134 2.20 3.96 12.56
CA ALA A 134 1.23 4.82 11.88
C ALA A 134 1.82 6.20 11.51
N GLU A 135 2.67 6.76 12.36
CA GLU A 135 3.39 8.01 12.08
C GLU A 135 4.34 7.85 10.89
N GLN A 136 5.22 6.84 10.91
CA GLN A 136 6.18 6.60 9.82
C GLN A 136 5.50 6.39 8.47
N ARG A 137 4.43 5.56 8.45
CA ARG A 137 3.67 5.28 7.24
C ARG A 137 2.96 6.53 6.72
N THR A 138 2.36 7.31 7.63
CA THR A 138 1.68 8.56 7.28
C THR A 138 2.64 9.59 6.73
N ASP A 139 3.79 9.77 7.38
CA ASP A 139 4.81 10.71 6.95
C ASP A 139 5.34 10.33 5.56
N ALA A 140 5.73 9.06 5.36
CA ALA A 140 6.22 8.58 4.07
C ALA A 140 5.19 8.80 2.95
N PHE A 141 3.92 8.47 3.19
CA PHE A 141 2.85 8.72 2.23
C PHE A 141 2.71 10.20 1.88
N PHE A 142 2.65 11.10 2.87
CA PHE A 142 2.44 12.53 2.59
C PHE A 142 3.68 13.22 2.01
N GLU A 143 4.89 12.76 2.33
CA GLU A 143 6.12 13.17 1.65
C GLU A 143 6.00 12.92 0.14
N GLY A 144 5.59 11.72 -0.26
CA GLY A 144 5.35 11.41 -1.67
C GLY A 144 4.18 12.21 -2.27
N TYR A 145 3.05 12.31 -1.58
CA TYR A 145 1.88 13.06 -2.05
C TYR A 145 2.22 14.52 -2.40
N GLU A 146 2.99 15.19 -1.55
CA GLU A 146 3.42 16.57 -1.76
C GLU A 146 4.59 16.66 -2.74
N GLY A 147 5.60 15.81 -2.55
CA GLY A 147 6.91 15.87 -3.20
C GLY A 147 7.08 15.01 -4.47
N SER A 148 6.05 14.30 -4.92
CA SER A 148 6.12 13.33 -6.02
C SER A 148 7.14 12.21 -5.71
N LEU A 149 7.86 11.70 -6.71
CA LEU A 149 8.74 10.54 -6.60
C LEU A 149 10.11 10.83 -5.97
N ALA A 150 10.55 12.08 -5.97
CA ALA A 150 11.85 12.49 -5.43
C ALA A 150 12.09 12.11 -3.96
N PRO A 151 11.16 12.37 -3.01
CA PRO A 151 11.32 11.94 -1.61
C PRO A 151 11.31 10.42 -1.43
N CYS A 152 10.81 9.66 -2.41
CA CYS A 152 10.79 8.20 -2.38
C CYS A 152 12.10 7.57 -2.90
N ASP A 153 13.13 8.38 -3.16
CA ASP A 153 14.38 7.99 -3.82
C ASP A 153 14.18 7.40 -5.23
N ILE A 154 13.16 7.86 -5.95
CA ILE A 154 12.89 7.49 -7.34
C ILE A 154 13.10 8.71 -8.23
N THR A 155 14.09 8.64 -9.13
CA THR A 155 14.50 9.73 -10.05
C THR A 155 14.59 9.26 -11.48
#